data_AF-A0A101PKU3-F1
#
_entry.id   AF-A0A101PKU3-F1
#
_cell.length_a   1.000
_cell.length_b   1.000
_cell.length_c   1.000
_cell.angle_alpha   90.00
_cell.angle_beta   90.00
_cell.angle_gamma   90.00
#
_symmetry.space_group_name_H-M   'P 1'
#
loop_
_entity.id
_entity.type
_entity.pdbx_description
1 polymer ?
#
loop_
_entity_poly.entity_id
_entity_poly.type
_entity_poly.pdbx_seq_one_letter_code
_entity_poly.pdbx_strand_id
1 'polypeptide(L)'
;MHNVYGPAEATVLTTPHVCDPRATTRPPPCRSDSPLTGYTVFINHQDGRIVPRGQAGEVRIGGAGLALGYVDPRRTTERFVPAPAGRPYAERVYRTGDKAVMRPDGLLEFLGPLDEQVKISGARAEPAEVEAALETHHSVRRAVVVPFQAAGGGLRLAAFLLLVAGARADENAVLATVRARVLKQAVPAVVRFVDTLPLNSNGKVDRALLARQAAAKTSVTEVARSRQLSQAEDTEAFLLAACRRLLDQPHLTPADNLTESGGTLLAVARLVALLKSTYPIRIRAAEVMCQPDLAALAALVATRRAEPAPS
;
A
#
# COMPACT_ATOMS: atom_id res chain seq x y z
N MET A 1 -9.01 21.58 -3.32
CA MET A 1 -8.19 20.40 -2.95
C MET A 1 -6.87 20.53 -3.66
N HIS A 2 -5.75 20.23 -2.99
CA HIS A 2 -4.44 20.22 -3.65
C HIS A 2 -3.96 18.78 -3.80
N ASN A 3 -3.36 18.47 -4.95
CA ASN A 3 -2.54 17.30 -5.11
C ASN A 3 -1.07 17.73 -5.10
N VAL A 4 -0.24 16.98 -4.40
CA VAL A 4 1.15 17.35 -4.16
C VAL A 4 2.03 16.13 -4.39
N TYR A 5 3.21 16.36 -4.95
CA TYR A 5 4.22 15.33 -5.12
C TYR A 5 5.59 15.84 -4.67
N GLY A 6 6.33 14.95 -4.02
CA GLY A 6 7.70 15.15 -3.60
C GLY A 6 8.18 13.90 -2.85
N PRO A 7 9.36 13.34 -3.19
CA PRO A 7 9.99 12.32 -2.39
C PRO A 7 10.63 12.95 -1.12
N ALA A 8 10.95 12.11 -0.13
CA ALA A 8 11.62 12.58 1.10
C ALA A 8 12.99 13.22 0.79
N GLU A 9 13.66 12.70 -0.22
CA GLU A 9 14.96 13.16 -0.72
C GLU A 9 14.91 14.52 -1.41
N ALA A 10 13.71 15.05 -1.67
CA ALA A 10 13.48 16.42 -2.15
C ALA A 10 12.62 17.22 -1.16
N THR A 11 12.79 16.97 0.14
CA THR A 11 12.15 17.68 1.26
C THR A 11 10.62 17.76 1.14
N VAL A 12 9.99 16.59 1.04
CA VAL A 12 8.54 16.34 1.16
C VAL A 12 7.69 16.82 -0.01
N LEU A 13 7.83 18.07 -0.45
CA LEU A 13 6.97 18.67 -1.46
C LEU A 13 7.81 19.37 -2.52
N THR A 14 7.59 18.98 -3.77
CA THR A 14 8.26 19.59 -4.93
C THR A 14 7.25 20.27 -5.85
N THR A 15 6.10 19.63 -6.11
CA THR A 15 5.14 20.08 -7.12
C THR A 15 3.72 20.14 -6.55
N PRO A 16 3.21 21.33 -6.19
CA PRO A 16 1.83 21.52 -5.80
C PRO A 16 0.92 21.73 -7.02
N HIS A 17 -0.28 21.16 -6.99
CA HIS A 17 -1.32 21.38 -8.00
C HIS A 17 -2.67 21.60 -7.34
N VAL A 18 -3.36 22.68 -7.72
CA VAL A 18 -4.76 22.90 -7.34
C VAL A 18 -5.63 22.01 -8.23
N CYS A 19 -6.26 20.99 -7.65
CA CYS A 19 -7.12 20.10 -8.41
C CYS A 19 -8.39 20.83 -8.86
N ASP A 20 -8.74 20.70 -10.14
CA ASP A 20 -10.07 21.03 -10.63
C ASP A 20 -11.08 19.99 -10.10
N PRO A 21 -12.10 20.39 -9.31
CA PRO A 21 -13.13 19.48 -8.80
C PRO A 21 -13.91 18.73 -9.89
N ARG A 22 -13.89 19.24 -11.14
CA ARG A 22 -14.56 18.64 -12.30
C ARG A 22 -13.67 17.69 -13.10
N ALA A 23 -12.38 17.62 -12.79
CA ALA A 23 -11.45 16.75 -13.50
C ALA A 23 -11.78 15.26 -13.24
N THR A 24 -11.76 14.46 -14.31
CA THR A 24 -12.09 13.02 -14.25
C THR A 24 -10.85 12.12 -14.11
N THR A 25 -9.63 12.67 -14.28
CA THR A 25 -8.36 11.94 -14.11
C THR A 25 -8.17 11.48 -12.67
N ARG A 26 -7.91 10.18 -12.49
CA ARG A 26 -7.69 9.54 -11.18
C ARG A 26 -6.40 8.69 -11.19
N PRO A 27 -5.42 8.94 -10.30
CA PRO A 27 -5.36 10.08 -9.37
C PRO A 27 -5.22 11.43 -10.13
N PRO A 28 -5.51 12.57 -9.48
CA PRO A 28 -5.27 13.89 -10.07
C PRO A 28 -3.78 14.03 -10.48
N PRO A 29 -3.46 14.81 -11.52
CA PRO A 29 -2.07 15.05 -11.91
C PRO A 29 -1.34 15.97 -10.92
N CYS A 30 -0.02 16.08 -11.05
CA CYS A 30 0.81 17.07 -10.35
C CYS A 30 1.36 18.08 -11.35
N ARG A 31 1.51 19.36 -10.99
CA ARG A 31 2.02 20.39 -11.91
C ARG A 31 3.52 20.55 -11.74
N SER A 32 4.27 20.30 -12.81
CA SER A 32 5.73 20.21 -12.74
C SER A 32 6.45 21.30 -13.51
N ASP A 33 5.75 22.08 -14.33
CA ASP A 33 6.30 23.28 -14.97
C ASP A 33 6.28 24.52 -14.06
N SER A 34 5.64 24.40 -12.90
CA SER A 34 5.68 25.39 -11.81
C SER A 34 5.95 24.67 -10.49
N PRO A 35 7.16 24.08 -10.30
CA PRO A 35 7.55 23.51 -9.02
C PRO A 35 7.68 24.61 -7.96
N LEU A 36 7.78 24.21 -6.68
CA LEU A 36 8.11 25.16 -5.61
C LEU A 36 9.42 25.90 -5.92
N THR A 37 9.51 27.15 -5.47
CA THR A 37 10.71 27.98 -5.64
C THR A 37 11.97 27.24 -5.20
N GLY A 38 12.97 27.23 -6.08
CA GLY A 38 14.24 26.55 -5.83
C GLY A 38 14.27 25.08 -6.22
N TYR A 39 13.19 24.51 -6.75
CA TYR A 39 13.17 23.17 -7.35
C TYR A 39 13.11 23.23 -8.88
N THR A 40 13.62 22.18 -9.51
CA THR A 40 13.44 21.89 -10.93
C THR A 40 13.03 20.45 -11.09
N VAL A 41 12.16 20.16 -12.06
CA VAL A 41 11.67 18.81 -12.32
C VAL A 41 11.78 18.51 -13.81
N PHE A 42 12.33 17.34 -14.13
CA PHE A 42 12.58 16.88 -15.48
C PHE A 42 12.04 15.47 -15.68
N ILE A 43 11.71 15.14 -16.92
CA ILE A 43 11.57 13.75 -17.34
C ILE A 43 12.82 13.38 -18.13
N ASN A 44 13.49 12.32 -17.71
CA ASN A 44 14.72 11.85 -18.32
C ASN A 44 14.56 10.47 -18.92
N HIS A 45 15.21 10.25 -20.05
CA HIS A 45 15.42 8.93 -20.61
C HIS A 45 16.49 8.18 -19.78
N GLN A 46 16.60 6.86 -19.98
CA GLN A 46 17.54 6.01 -19.24
C GLN A 46 19.02 6.40 -19.44
N ASP A 47 19.35 6.98 -20.60
CA ASP A 47 20.67 7.55 -20.92
C ASP A 47 20.95 8.89 -20.22
N GLY A 48 20.00 9.38 -19.42
CA GLY A 48 20.13 10.59 -18.62
C GLY A 48 19.76 11.88 -19.34
N ARG A 49 19.40 11.84 -20.62
CA ARG A 49 18.94 13.02 -21.37
C ARG A 49 17.52 13.41 -20.99
N ILE A 50 17.22 14.70 -21.03
CA ILE A 50 15.84 15.20 -20.83
C ILE A 50 15.02 14.86 -22.07
N VAL A 51 13.84 14.30 -21.89
CA VAL A 51 12.92 14.01 -23.00
C VAL A 51 11.95 15.17 -23.24
N PRO A 52 11.45 15.36 -24.48
CA PRO A 52 10.38 16.30 -24.78
C PRO A 52 9.10 16.02 -23.99
N ARG A 53 8.27 17.06 -23.83
CA ARG A 53 6.89 16.91 -23.32
C ARG A 53 6.12 15.90 -24.19
N GLY A 54 5.32 15.06 -23.55
CA GLY A 54 4.57 13.96 -24.16
C GLY A 54 5.31 12.61 -24.18
N GLN A 55 6.61 12.58 -23.87
CA GLN A 55 7.37 11.33 -23.80
C GLN A 55 7.50 10.83 -22.35
N ALA A 56 7.48 9.51 -22.20
CA ALA A 56 7.62 8.85 -20.90
C ALA A 56 9.09 8.72 -20.50
N GLY A 57 9.38 8.89 -19.21
CA GLY A 57 10.72 8.69 -18.65
C GLY A 57 10.74 8.74 -17.13
N GLU A 58 11.94 8.78 -16.56
CA GLU A 58 12.18 8.95 -15.12
C GLU A 58 11.94 10.40 -14.70
N VAL A 59 11.15 10.61 -13.65
CA VAL A 59 11.10 11.91 -12.98
C VAL A 59 12.41 12.14 -12.24
N ARG A 60 13.06 13.28 -12.50
CA ARG A 60 14.26 13.72 -11.76
C ARG A 60 14.03 15.09 -11.19
N ILE A 61 14.50 15.28 -9.96
CA ILE A 61 14.30 16.52 -9.21
C ILE A 61 15.66 17.14 -8.93
N GLY A 62 15.83 18.42 -9.25
CA GLY A 62 17.00 19.21 -8.92
C GLY A 62 16.65 20.38 -8.02
N GLY A 63 17.67 21.04 -7.48
CA GLY A 63 17.54 22.32 -6.80
C GLY A 63 17.87 22.28 -5.31
N ALA A 64 17.56 23.38 -4.61
CA ALA A 64 18.05 23.67 -3.26
C ALA A 64 17.44 22.77 -2.18
N GLY A 65 16.27 22.19 -2.42
CA GLY A 65 15.60 21.30 -1.47
C GLY A 65 15.96 19.82 -1.60
N LEU A 66 17.06 19.49 -2.30
CA LEU A 66 17.58 18.14 -2.26
C LEU A 66 18.23 17.84 -0.91
N ALA A 67 17.99 16.64 -0.38
CA ALA A 67 18.69 16.14 0.78
C ALA A 67 20.20 16.05 0.51
N LEU A 68 21.00 16.09 1.58
CA LEU A 68 22.45 15.93 1.48
C LEU A 68 22.83 14.56 0.88
N GLY A 69 22.07 13.53 1.26
CA GLY A 69 22.23 12.15 0.84
C GLY A 69 21.57 11.19 1.83
N TYR A 70 21.84 9.89 1.64
CA TYR A 70 21.52 8.85 2.61
C TYR A 70 22.68 8.64 3.59
N VAL A 71 22.37 8.03 4.75
CA VAL A 71 23.39 7.56 5.70
C VAL A 71 24.33 6.54 5.05
N ASP A 72 23.82 5.72 4.12
CA ASP A 72 24.64 4.88 3.24
C ASP A 72 25.19 5.72 2.05
N PRO A 73 26.51 5.98 1.99
CA PRO A 73 27.10 6.79 0.93
C PRO A 73 26.93 6.18 -0.47
N ARG A 74 26.85 4.84 -0.59
CA ARG A 74 26.70 4.17 -1.90
C ARG A 74 25.37 4.54 -2.55
N ARG A 75 24.30 4.53 -1.76
CA ARG A 75 22.96 4.98 -2.22
C ARG A 75 22.96 6.44 -2.60
N THR A 76 23.74 7.27 -1.89
CA THR A 76 23.87 8.70 -2.23
C THR A 76 24.45 8.87 -3.62
N THR A 77 25.57 8.21 -3.92
CA THR A 77 26.21 8.29 -5.24
C THR A 77 25.32 7.73 -6.35
N GLU A 78 24.55 6.67 -6.07
CA GLU A 78 23.66 6.04 -7.05
C GLU A 78 22.46 6.93 -7.42
N ARG A 79 21.87 7.61 -6.43
CA ARG A 79 20.59 8.33 -6.58
C ARG A 79 20.75 9.84 -6.75
N PHE A 80 21.81 10.46 -6.22
CA PHE A 80 22.11 11.90 -6.37
C PHE A 80 23.22 12.07 -7.40
N VAL A 81 22.83 12.21 -8.66
CA VAL A 81 23.74 12.25 -9.81
C VAL A 81 23.95 13.68 -10.31
N PRO A 82 25.00 13.97 -11.09
CA PRO A 82 25.18 15.29 -11.71
C PRO A 82 23.96 15.68 -12.55
N ALA A 83 23.61 16.97 -12.51
CA ALA A 83 22.54 17.47 -13.36
C ALA A 83 22.93 17.42 -14.85
N PRO A 84 21.96 17.24 -15.77
CA PRO A 84 22.23 17.33 -17.21
C PRO A 84 22.86 18.67 -17.59
N ALA A 85 23.82 18.65 -18.53
CA ALA A 85 24.52 19.84 -18.99
C ALA A 85 23.55 20.92 -19.52
N GLY A 86 23.86 22.19 -19.27
CA GLY A 86 23.05 23.33 -19.73
C GLY A 86 21.83 23.68 -18.85
N ARG A 87 21.88 23.37 -17.54
CA ARG A 87 20.84 23.73 -16.57
C ARG A 87 21.41 24.63 -15.45
N PRO A 88 21.02 25.92 -15.38
CA PRO A 88 21.65 26.89 -14.48
C PRO A 88 21.25 26.80 -13.00
N TYR A 89 20.51 25.77 -12.56
CA TYR A 89 19.84 25.81 -11.24
C TYR A 89 19.99 24.54 -10.39
N ALA A 90 20.79 23.56 -10.81
CA ALA A 90 21.05 22.36 -10.02
C ALA A 90 22.43 21.78 -10.32
N GLU A 91 23.29 21.64 -9.31
CA GLU A 91 24.57 20.92 -9.43
C GLU A 91 24.35 19.39 -9.47
N ARG A 92 23.30 18.93 -8.78
CA ARG A 92 22.89 17.52 -8.71
C ARG A 92 21.39 17.38 -8.91
N VAL A 93 20.97 16.21 -9.37
CA VAL A 93 19.57 15.79 -9.43
C VAL A 93 19.38 14.48 -8.67
N TYR A 94 18.24 14.35 -8.00
CA TYR A 94 17.78 13.12 -7.40
C TYR A 94 16.97 12.30 -8.41
N ARG A 95 17.35 11.02 -8.56
CA ARG A 95 16.66 10.00 -9.36
C ARG A 95 15.52 9.39 -8.56
N THR A 96 14.29 9.82 -8.85
CA THR A 96 13.14 9.44 -8.00
C THR A 96 12.76 7.97 -8.15
N GLY A 97 13.08 7.37 -9.30
CA GLY A 97 12.57 6.05 -9.68
C GLY A 97 11.10 6.07 -10.11
N ASP A 98 10.43 7.22 -10.16
CA ASP A 98 9.05 7.33 -10.66
C ASP A 98 9.05 7.50 -12.20
N LYS A 99 8.24 6.72 -12.90
CA LYS A 99 7.99 6.88 -14.34
C LYS A 99 6.81 7.84 -14.53
N ALA A 100 6.97 8.84 -15.39
CA ALA A 100 5.88 9.75 -15.74
C ALA A 100 6.00 10.27 -17.17
N VAL A 101 4.92 10.89 -17.65
CA VAL A 101 4.89 11.73 -18.85
C VAL A 101 4.60 13.16 -18.42
N MET A 102 5.39 14.12 -18.88
CA MET A 102 5.06 15.54 -18.75
C MET A 102 4.23 15.98 -19.93
N ARG A 103 2.96 16.32 -19.70
CA ARG A 103 2.03 16.80 -20.71
C ARG A 103 2.43 18.16 -21.28
N PRO A 104 1.90 18.51 -22.47
CA PRO A 104 2.11 19.85 -23.05
C PRO A 104 1.70 21.00 -22.12
N ASP A 105 0.68 20.81 -21.30
CA ASP A 105 0.16 21.77 -20.30
C ASP A 105 0.94 21.79 -18.97
N GLY A 106 2.07 21.08 -18.89
CA GLY A 106 2.97 21.10 -17.73
C GLY A 106 2.60 20.16 -16.60
N LEU A 107 1.52 19.38 -16.76
CA LEU A 107 1.10 18.38 -15.79
C LEU A 107 1.88 17.07 -15.94
N LEU A 108 2.20 16.43 -14.82
CA LEU A 108 2.74 15.08 -14.75
C LEU A 108 1.63 14.06 -14.61
N GLU A 109 1.66 13.08 -15.51
CA GLU A 109 0.91 11.84 -15.40
C GLU A 109 1.86 10.71 -15.02
N PHE A 110 1.69 10.20 -13.80
CA PHE A 110 2.51 9.09 -13.28
C PHE A 110 2.08 7.77 -13.92
N LEU A 111 3.06 7.05 -14.46
CA LEU A 111 2.89 5.73 -15.07
C LEU A 111 3.26 4.58 -14.12
N GLY A 112 3.53 4.90 -12.85
CA GLY A 112 4.05 3.98 -11.85
C GLY A 112 5.58 4.11 -11.68
N PRO A 113 6.19 3.29 -10.82
CA PRO A 113 7.63 3.29 -10.63
C PRO A 113 8.38 2.60 -11.78
N LEU A 114 9.64 2.98 -11.97
CA LEU A 114 10.61 2.36 -12.88
C LEU A 114 11.21 1.10 -12.27
N ASP A 115 11.36 1.09 -10.95
CA ASP A 115 11.70 -0.08 -10.17
C ASP A 115 10.41 -0.76 -9.65
N GLU A 116 10.59 -1.87 -8.94
CA GLU A 116 9.47 -2.70 -8.48
C GLU A 116 8.82 -2.19 -7.19
N GLN A 117 9.17 -0.96 -6.78
CA GLN A 117 8.64 -0.35 -5.57
C GLN A 117 7.13 -0.12 -5.69
N VAL A 118 6.42 -0.08 -4.57
CA VAL A 118 4.98 0.15 -4.58
C VAL A 118 4.54 1.04 -3.43
N LYS A 119 3.45 1.79 -3.64
CA LYS A 119 2.80 2.58 -2.58
C LYS A 119 1.60 1.81 -2.04
N ILE A 120 1.70 1.36 -0.80
CA ILE A 120 0.65 0.62 -0.10
C ILE A 120 0.09 1.50 1.01
N SER A 121 -1.17 1.92 0.85
CA SER A 121 -1.82 2.85 1.78
C SER A 121 -1.00 4.13 2.05
N GLY A 122 -0.33 4.65 1.02
CA GLY A 122 0.53 5.84 1.10
C GLY A 122 1.96 5.58 1.59
N ALA A 123 2.26 4.39 2.12
CA ALA A 123 3.62 4.01 2.52
C ALA A 123 4.40 3.44 1.33
N ARG A 124 5.66 3.85 1.18
CA ARG A 124 6.60 3.28 0.21
C ARG A 124 7.03 1.90 0.72
N ALA A 125 6.86 0.88 -0.11
CA ALA A 125 7.29 -0.49 0.17
C ALA A 125 8.14 -1.00 -0.99
N GLU A 126 9.24 -1.67 -0.66
CA GLU A 126 10.13 -2.28 -1.64
C GLU A 126 9.97 -3.81 -1.57
N PRO A 127 9.34 -4.47 -2.56
CA PRO A 127 9.17 -5.93 -2.53
C PRO A 127 10.49 -6.69 -2.32
N ALA A 128 11.60 -6.19 -2.89
CA ALA A 128 12.92 -6.76 -2.72
C ALA A 128 13.42 -6.71 -1.25
N GLU A 129 13.08 -5.67 -0.49
CA GLU A 129 13.41 -5.59 0.95
C GLU A 129 12.64 -6.67 1.73
N VAL A 130 11.38 -6.90 1.37
CA VAL A 130 10.55 -7.95 1.96
C VAL A 130 11.06 -9.33 1.56
N GLU A 131 11.46 -9.54 0.30
CA GLU A 131 12.11 -10.78 -0.17
C GLU A 131 13.37 -11.08 0.65
N ALA A 132 14.26 -10.10 0.79
CA ALA A 132 15.49 -10.24 1.57
C ALA A 132 15.21 -10.56 3.05
N ALA A 133 14.18 -9.94 3.66
CA ALA A 133 13.77 -10.24 5.02
C ALA A 133 13.23 -11.68 5.17
N LEU A 134 12.42 -12.14 4.22
CA LEU A 134 11.88 -13.51 4.18
C LEU A 134 13.00 -14.56 4.02
N GLU A 135 13.97 -14.29 3.15
CA GLU A 135 15.11 -15.18 2.88
C GLU A 135 16.11 -15.29 4.05
N THR A 136 15.97 -14.45 5.10
CA THR A 136 16.73 -14.67 6.34
C THR A 136 16.17 -15.79 7.21
N HIS A 137 14.96 -16.28 6.94
CA HIS A 137 14.38 -17.42 7.66
C HIS A 137 15.00 -18.72 7.15
N HIS A 138 15.59 -19.53 8.03
CA HIS A 138 16.34 -20.75 7.70
C HIS A 138 15.61 -21.76 6.78
N SER A 139 14.29 -21.90 6.90
CA SER A 139 13.49 -22.78 6.03
C SER A 139 13.24 -22.24 4.61
N VAL A 140 13.47 -20.95 4.35
CA VAL A 140 13.13 -20.29 3.06
C VAL A 140 14.36 -20.31 2.16
N ARG A 141 14.27 -21.00 1.03
CA ARG A 141 15.32 -21.04 -0.01
C ARG A 141 15.26 -19.81 -0.91
N ARG A 142 14.04 -19.37 -1.25
CA ARG A 142 13.81 -18.22 -2.13
C ARG A 142 12.45 -17.62 -1.85
N ALA A 143 12.36 -16.30 -1.86
CA ALA A 143 11.11 -15.55 -1.78
C ALA A 143 10.87 -14.76 -3.07
N VAL A 144 9.61 -14.68 -3.48
CA VAL A 144 9.16 -13.73 -4.51
C VAL A 144 7.96 -12.98 -3.97
N VAL A 145 8.08 -11.67 -3.89
CA VAL A 145 7.04 -10.78 -3.36
C VAL A 145 6.45 -9.98 -4.51
N VAL A 146 5.14 -10.07 -4.66
CA VAL A 146 4.43 -9.38 -5.74
C VAL A 146 3.32 -8.49 -5.18
N PRO A 147 3.17 -7.27 -5.71
CA PRO A 147 1.99 -6.47 -5.43
C PRO A 147 0.78 -7.05 -6.17
N PHE A 148 -0.37 -7.02 -5.50
CA PHE A 148 -1.64 -7.41 -6.10
C PHE A 148 -2.78 -6.52 -5.57
N GLN A 149 -3.83 -6.37 -6.38
CA GLN A 149 -5.04 -5.69 -5.97
C GLN A 149 -5.92 -6.67 -5.18
N ALA A 150 -6.19 -6.37 -3.91
CA ALA A 150 -7.09 -7.19 -3.10
C ALA A 150 -8.56 -6.97 -3.50
N ALA A 151 -9.39 -7.99 -3.31
CA ALA A 151 -10.82 -7.94 -3.66
C ALA A 151 -11.57 -6.82 -2.92
N GLY A 152 -11.24 -6.57 -1.64
CA GLY A 152 -11.80 -5.49 -0.82
C GLY A 152 -11.21 -4.11 -1.13
N GLY A 153 -10.44 -4.00 -2.20
CA GLY A 153 -9.76 -2.79 -2.64
C GLY A 153 -8.42 -2.55 -1.95
N GLY A 154 -7.56 -1.82 -2.66
CA GLY A 154 -6.23 -1.45 -2.21
C GLY A 154 -5.16 -2.44 -2.68
N LEU A 155 -3.97 -1.88 -2.88
CA LEU A 155 -2.77 -2.62 -3.21
C LEU A 155 -2.24 -3.32 -1.95
N ARG A 156 -1.88 -4.60 -2.05
CA ARG A 156 -1.25 -5.39 -0.98
C ARG A 156 -0.10 -6.22 -1.55
N LEU A 157 0.72 -6.84 -0.70
CA LEU A 157 1.78 -7.75 -1.10
C LEU A 157 1.39 -9.21 -0.86
N ALA A 158 1.80 -10.08 -1.78
CA ALA A 158 1.78 -11.53 -1.61
C ALA A 158 3.20 -12.08 -1.70
N ALA A 159 3.55 -13.00 -0.80
CA ALA A 159 4.83 -13.69 -0.77
C ALA A 159 4.66 -15.14 -1.24
N PHE A 160 5.46 -15.53 -2.22
CA PHE A 160 5.58 -16.90 -2.71
C PHE A 160 6.93 -17.45 -2.27
N LEU A 161 6.90 -18.50 -1.47
CA LEU A 161 8.06 -19.02 -0.76
C LEU A 161 8.39 -20.41 -1.25
N LEU A 162 9.63 -20.57 -1.69
CA LEU A 162 10.21 -21.85 -2.01
C LEU A 162 11.04 -22.30 -0.81
N LEU A 163 10.70 -23.45 -0.23
CA LEU A 163 11.38 -23.94 0.97
C LEU A 163 12.66 -24.69 0.61
N VAL A 164 13.56 -24.78 1.58
CA VAL A 164 14.70 -25.71 1.52
C VAL A 164 14.15 -27.15 1.52
N ALA A 165 14.79 -28.06 0.78
CA ALA A 165 14.34 -29.44 0.67
C ALA A 165 14.22 -30.10 2.06
N GLY A 166 13.06 -30.70 2.34
CA GLY A 166 12.76 -31.34 3.63
C GLY A 166 12.41 -30.38 4.76
N ALA A 167 12.49 -29.06 4.55
CA ALA A 167 12.10 -28.08 5.55
C ALA A 167 10.57 -27.92 5.61
N ARG A 168 10.08 -27.58 6.80
CA ARG A 168 8.73 -27.06 7.02
C ARG A 168 8.83 -25.65 7.57
N ALA A 169 7.84 -24.84 7.26
CA ALA A 169 7.75 -23.47 7.75
C ALA A 169 6.30 -23.16 8.09
N ASP A 170 6.13 -22.43 9.20
CA ASP A 170 4.86 -21.84 9.56
C ASP A 170 4.78 -20.40 9.00
N GLU A 171 3.60 -20.01 8.50
CA GLU A 171 3.38 -18.69 7.90
C GLU A 171 3.65 -17.56 8.91
N ASN A 172 3.22 -17.71 10.17
CA ASN A 172 3.43 -16.68 11.18
C ASN A 172 4.90 -16.57 11.58
N ALA A 173 5.61 -17.70 11.70
CA ALA A 173 7.04 -17.72 11.98
C ALA A 173 7.84 -17.01 10.87
N VAL A 174 7.48 -17.22 9.61
CA VAL A 174 8.14 -16.53 8.49
C VAL A 174 7.79 -15.05 8.45
N LEU A 175 6.51 -14.67 8.65
CA LEU A 175 6.13 -13.26 8.68
C LEU A 175 6.72 -12.48 9.86
N ALA A 176 7.09 -13.16 10.96
CA ALA A 176 7.77 -12.52 12.09
C ALA A 176 9.12 -11.91 11.69
N THR A 177 9.87 -12.52 10.77
CA THR A 177 11.15 -11.97 10.29
C THR A 177 10.96 -10.68 9.50
N VAL A 178 9.83 -10.55 8.80
CA VAL A 178 9.45 -9.37 8.03
C VAL A 178 8.98 -8.23 8.94
N ARG A 179 8.10 -8.53 9.90
CA ARG A 179 7.52 -7.53 10.83
C ARG A 179 8.59 -6.77 11.63
N ALA A 180 9.75 -7.39 11.85
CA ALA A 180 10.88 -6.77 12.55
C ALA A 180 11.68 -5.76 11.69
N ARG A 181 11.48 -5.74 10.36
CA ARG A 181 12.35 -5.01 9.42
C ARG A 181 11.63 -4.01 8.53
N VAL A 182 10.35 -4.22 8.26
CA VAL A 182 9.58 -3.36 7.34
C VAL A 182 8.38 -2.72 8.02
N LEU A 183 7.84 -1.67 7.39
CA LEU A 183 6.60 -1.04 7.84
C LEU A 183 5.43 -2.03 7.82
N LYS A 184 4.48 -1.90 8.75
CA LYS A 184 3.30 -2.77 8.87
C LYS A 184 2.54 -2.93 7.55
N GLN A 185 2.47 -1.87 6.73
CA GLN A 185 1.81 -1.86 5.43
C GLN A 185 2.54 -2.69 4.36
N ALA A 186 3.85 -2.92 4.51
CA ALA A 186 4.69 -3.70 3.62
C ALA A 186 4.79 -5.18 4.02
N VAL A 187 4.14 -5.59 5.12
CA VAL A 187 4.03 -7.01 5.49
C VAL A 187 3.10 -7.72 4.50
N PRO A 188 3.52 -8.84 3.88
CA PRO A 188 2.65 -9.60 2.97
C PRO A 188 1.34 -10.01 3.62
N ALA A 189 0.24 -9.80 2.91
CA ALA A 189 -1.11 -10.19 3.33
C ALA A 189 -1.48 -11.61 2.89
N VAL A 190 -0.69 -12.21 1.99
CA VAL A 190 -0.86 -13.58 1.52
C VAL A 190 0.51 -14.23 1.49
N VAL A 191 0.68 -15.34 2.19
CA VAL A 191 1.85 -16.21 2.02
C VAL A 191 1.43 -17.50 1.34
N ARG A 192 2.27 -17.98 0.42
CA ARG A 192 2.09 -19.27 -0.25
C ARG A 192 3.41 -19.99 -0.34
N PHE A 193 3.44 -21.19 0.22
CA PHE A 193 4.52 -22.14 -0.04
C PHE A 193 4.29 -22.78 -1.41
N VAL A 194 5.33 -22.80 -2.25
CA VAL A 194 5.29 -23.35 -3.61
C VAL A 194 6.45 -24.31 -3.82
N ASP A 195 6.23 -25.35 -4.62
CA ASP A 195 7.28 -26.30 -5.00
C ASP A 195 8.17 -25.73 -6.12
N THR A 196 7.61 -24.87 -6.96
CA THR A 196 8.32 -24.21 -8.06
C THR A 196 7.78 -22.80 -8.28
N LEU A 197 8.66 -21.88 -8.71
CA LEU A 197 8.25 -20.56 -9.17
C LEU A 197 7.96 -20.61 -10.67
N PRO A 198 6.78 -20.13 -11.12
CA PRO A 198 6.45 -20.13 -12.53
C PRO A 198 7.38 -19.19 -13.29
N LEU A 199 7.77 -19.59 -14.51
CA LEU A 199 8.62 -18.80 -15.39
C LEU A 199 7.82 -18.30 -16.60
N ASN A 200 8.17 -17.13 -17.11
CA ASN A 200 7.66 -16.58 -18.37
C ASN A 200 8.42 -17.15 -19.57
N SER A 201 8.03 -16.74 -20.78
CA SER A 201 8.66 -17.15 -22.03
C SER A 201 10.16 -16.84 -22.12
N ASN A 202 10.67 -15.93 -21.28
CA ASN A 202 12.08 -15.54 -21.21
C ASN A 202 12.84 -16.27 -20.07
N GLY A 203 12.24 -17.28 -19.44
CA GLY A 203 12.86 -18.04 -18.34
C GLY A 203 12.99 -17.28 -17.03
N LYS A 204 12.38 -16.09 -16.91
CA LYS A 204 12.33 -15.30 -15.66
C LYS A 204 11.06 -15.59 -14.90
N VAL A 205 11.04 -15.36 -13.58
CA VAL A 205 9.83 -15.56 -12.76
C VAL A 205 8.66 -14.75 -13.31
N ASP A 206 7.53 -15.40 -13.55
CA ASP A 206 6.29 -14.77 -14.01
C ASP A 206 5.53 -14.14 -12.82
N ARG A 207 5.99 -12.95 -12.44
CA ARG A 207 5.40 -12.15 -11.36
C ARG A 207 3.95 -11.74 -11.64
N ALA A 208 3.57 -11.58 -12.90
CA ALA A 208 2.20 -11.24 -13.29
C ALA A 208 1.25 -12.42 -13.07
N LEU A 209 1.69 -13.66 -13.34
CA LEU A 209 0.93 -14.86 -12.99
C LEU A 209 0.78 -15.00 -11.47
N LEU A 210 1.87 -14.79 -10.71
CA LEU A 210 1.82 -14.84 -9.24
C LEU A 210 0.84 -13.81 -8.65
N ALA A 211 0.85 -12.58 -9.16
CA ALA A 211 -0.08 -11.53 -8.72
C ALA A 211 -1.55 -11.92 -8.99
N ARG A 212 -1.85 -12.51 -10.15
CA ARG A 212 -3.19 -13.02 -10.48
C ARG A 212 -3.63 -14.15 -9.55
N GLN A 213 -2.73 -15.08 -9.22
CA GLN A 213 -3.01 -16.16 -8.26
C GLN A 213 -3.30 -15.61 -6.85
N ALA A 214 -2.58 -14.58 -6.42
CA ALA A 214 -2.82 -13.91 -5.14
C ALA A 214 -4.21 -13.23 -5.10
N ALA A 215 -4.55 -12.49 -6.15
CA ALA A 215 -5.85 -11.82 -6.28
C ALA A 215 -7.02 -12.83 -6.25
N ALA A 216 -6.92 -13.93 -7.01
CA ALA A 216 -7.98 -14.94 -7.08
C ALA A 216 -8.30 -15.58 -5.71
N LYS A 217 -7.29 -15.90 -4.90
CA LYS A 217 -7.50 -16.46 -3.56
C LYS A 217 -8.17 -15.45 -2.64
N THR A 218 -7.76 -14.18 -2.70
CA THR A 218 -8.36 -13.13 -1.89
C THR A 218 -9.86 -12.99 -2.19
N SER A 219 -10.25 -13.03 -3.47
CA SER A 219 -11.66 -13.03 -3.88
C SER A 219 -12.45 -14.20 -3.29
N VAL A 220 -11.90 -15.42 -3.30
CA VAL A 220 -12.57 -16.60 -2.71
C VAL A 220 -12.76 -16.42 -1.19
N THR A 221 -11.72 -15.98 -0.48
CA THR A 221 -11.84 -15.68 0.96
C THR A 221 -12.82 -14.55 1.26
N GLU A 222 -12.90 -13.52 0.42
CA GLU A 222 -13.87 -12.45 0.62
C GLU A 222 -15.30 -12.88 0.37
N VAL A 223 -15.54 -13.73 -0.64
CA VAL A 223 -16.86 -14.33 -0.87
C VAL A 223 -17.26 -15.19 0.32
N ALA A 224 -16.34 -15.99 0.87
CA ALA A 224 -16.59 -16.80 2.07
C ALA A 224 -16.91 -15.92 3.30
N ARG A 225 -16.11 -14.88 3.56
CA ARG A 225 -16.33 -13.94 4.67
C ARG A 225 -17.64 -13.16 4.52
N SER A 226 -18.01 -12.79 3.28
CA SER A 226 -19.27 -12.08 3.01
C SER A 226 -20.48 -13.00 3.21
N ARG A 227 -20.37 -14.30 2.86
CA ARG A 227 -21.39 -15.29 3.19
C ARG A 227 -21.56 -15.47 4.70
N GLN A 228 -20.46 -15.56 5.45
CA GLN A 228 -20.51 -15.63 6.92
C GLN A 228 -21.20 -14.40 7.54
N LEU A 229 -20.89 -13.20 7.03
CA LEU A 229 -21.58 -11.97 7.45
C LEU A 229 -23.09 -12.00 7.15
N SER A 230 -23.51 -12.53 6.00
CA SER A 230 -24.93 -12.64 5.62
C SER A 230 -25.70 -13.73 6.37
N GLN A 231 -25.00 -14.73 6.91
CA GLN A 231 -25.57 -15.87 7.63
C GLN A 231 -25.54 -15.69 9.16
N ALA A 232 -25.03 -14.57 9.66
CA ALA A 232 -24.99 -14.30 11.08
C ALA A 232 -26.42 -14.17 11.66
N GLU A 233 -26.76 -15.05 12.59
CA GLU A 233 -28.11 -15.18 13.16
C GLU A 233 -28.42 -14.06 14.17
N ASP A 234 -27.40 -13.55 14.87
CA ASP A 234 -27.52 -12.48 15.85
C ASP A 234 -26.49 -11.34 15.66
N THR A 235 -26.64 -10.28 16.47
CA THR A 235 -25.77 -9.09 16.43
C THR A 235 -24.32 -9.44 16.77
N GLU A 236 -24.10 -10.35 17.72
CA GLU A 236 -22.76 -10.70 18.20
C GLU A 236 -21.99 -11.46 17.12
N ALA A 237 -22.62 -12.47 16.51
CA ALA A 237 -22.08 -13.22 15.39
C ALA A 237 -21.74 -12.31 14.20
N PHE A 238 -22.62 -11.35 13.89
CA PHE A 238 -22.36 -10.37 12.83
C PHE A 238 -21.16 -9.48 13.15
N LEU A 239 -21.11 -8.95 14.37
CA LEU A 239 -20.05 -8.04 14.78
C LEU A 239 -18.71 -8.75 14.84
N LEU A 240 -18.68 -9.98 15.35
CA LEU A 240 -17.50 -10.82 15.39
C LEU A 240 -17.01 -11.15 13.97
N ALA A 241 -17.90 -11.53 13.05
CA ALA A 241 -17.55 -11.77 11.65
C ALA A 241 -17.02 -10.50 10.97
N ALA A 242 -17.61 -9.34 11.26
CA ALA A 242 -17.16 -8.05 10.74
C ALA A 242 -15.76 -7.70 11.25
N CYS A 243 -15.50 -7.86 12.55
CA CYS A 243 -14.21 -7.59 13.17
C CYS A 243 -13.13 -8.55 12.67
N ARG A 244 -13.40 -9.86 12.60
CA ARG A 244 -12.48 -10.85 12.01
C ARG A 244 -12.08 -10.47 10.59
N ARG A 245 -13.04 -10.00 9.78
CA ARG A 245 -12.77 -9.52 8.41
C ARG A 245 -11.96 -8.22 8.38
N LEU A 246 -12.34 -7.23 9.18
CA LEU A 246 -11.73 -5.89 9.15
C LEU A 246 -10.31 -5.88 9.72
N LEU A 247 -10.04 -6.72 10.71
CA LEU A 247 -8.75 -6.84 11.37
C LEU A 247 -7.87 -7.96 10.79
N ASP A 248 -8.43 -8.79 9.90
CA ASP A 248 -7.78 -9.98 9.33
C ASP A 248 -7.32 -10.97 10.41
N GLN A 249 -8.12 -11.10 11.47
CA GLN A 249 -7.87 -11.95 12.64
C GLN A 249 -8.98 -13.02 12.71
N PRO A 250 -8.79 -14.23 12.17
CA PRO A 250 -9.85 -15.24 12.11
C PRO A 250 -10.23 -15.82 13.48
N HIS A 251 -9.36 -15.67 14.47
CA HIS A 251 -9.51 -16.28 15.80
C HIS A 251 -10.17 -15.38 16.84
N LEU A 252 -10.61 -14.17 16.49
CA LEU A 252 -11.27 -13.29 17.45
C LEU A 252 -12.48 -13.97 18.07
N THR A 253 -12.67 -13.75 19.35
CA THR A 253 -13.74 -14.23 20.22
C THR A 253 -14.50 -13.02 20.77
N PRO A 254 -15.72 -13.21 21.30
CA PRO A 254 -16.46 -12.11 21.94
C PRO A 254 -15.72 -11.46 23.12
N ALA A 255 -14.80 -12.18 23.76
CA ALA A 255 -14.01 -11.68 24.89
C ALA A 255 -12.79 -10.84 24.47
N ASP A 256 -12.50 -10.73 23.17
CA ASP A 256 -11.37 -9.95 22.69
C ASP A 256 -11.68 -8.46 22.67
N ASN A 257 -10.64 -7.66 22.89
CA ASN A 257 -10.70 -6.21 22.77
C ASN A 257 -10.33 -5.77 21.34
N LEU A 258 -11.20 -5.00 20.70
CA LEU A 258 -11.07 -4.48 19.34
C LEU A 258 -9.75 -3.74 19.12
N THR A 259 -9.35 -2.88 20.06
CA THR A 259 -8.13 -2.06 19.93
C THR A 259 -6.86 -2.87 20.14
N GLU A 260 -6.86 -3.74 21.15
CA GLU A 260 -5.73 -4.66 21.42
C GLU A 260 -5.55 -5.67 20.27
N SER A 261 -6.65 -6.05 19.63
CA SER A 261 -6.68 -6.89 18.42
C SER A 261 -6.23 -6.17 17.14
N GLY A 262 -5.72 -4.93 17.26
CA GLY A 262 -5.22 -4.14 16.13
C GLY A 262 -6.26 -3.24 15.46
N GLY A 263 -7.38 -2.98 16.14
CA GLY A 263 -8.40 -2.01 15.74
C GLY A 263 -7.85 -0.60 15.64
N THR A 264 -7.79 -0.10 14.41
CA THR A 264 -7.42 1.30 14.12
C THR A 264 -8.66 2.17 13.95
N LEU A 265 -8.52 3.49 13.98
CA LEU A 265 -9.62 4.41 13.69
C LEU A 265 -10.24 4.15 12.30
N LEU A 266 -9.44 3.71 11.32
CA LEU A 266 -9.94 3.30 10.01
C LEU A 266 -10.79 2.03 10.08
N ALA A 267 -10.36 1.03 10.86
CA ALA A 267 -11.15 -0.19 11.09
C ALA A 267 -12.48 0.15 11.77
N VAL A 268 -12.47 1.04 12.76
CA VAL A 268 -13.67 1.53 13.44
C VAL A 268 -14.59 2.29 12.49
N ALA A 269 -14.05 3.21 11.68
CA ALA A 269 -14.85 3.94 10.70
C ALA A 269 -15.53 3.00 9.69
N ARG A 270 -14.81 1.96 9.24
CA ARG A 270 -15.37 0.92 8.37
C ARG A 270 -16.42 0.07 9.06
N LEU A 271 -16.22 -0.29 10.33
CA LEU A 271 -17.20 -1.03 11.13
C LEU A 271 -18.48 -0.21 11.30
N VAL A 272 -18.37 1.07 11.64
CA VAL A 272 -19.52 1.99 11.77
C VAL A 272 -20.28 2.12 10.44
N ALA A 273 -19.57 2.27 9.32
CA ALA A 273 -20.20 2.32 8.00
C ALA A 273 -20.95 1.03 7.67
N LEU A 274 -20.35 -0.13 7.98
CA LEU A 274 -20.97 -1.43 7.78
C LEU A 274 -22.22 -1.58 8.64
N LEU A 275 -22.14 -1.28 9.94
CA LEU A 275 -23.26 -1.35 10.87
C LEU A 275 -24.45 -0.48 10.42
N LYS A 276 -24.19 0.75 9.96
CA LYS A 276 -25.23 1.66 9.43
C LYS A 276 -25.85 1.17 8.12
N SER A 277 -25.10 0.43 7.30
CA SER A 277 -25.61 -0.14 6.06
C SER A 277 -26.46 -1.39 6.29
N THR A 278 -26.19 -2.12 7.38
CA THR A 278 -26.86 -3.38 7.71
C THR A 278 -28.07 -3.16 8.61
N TYR A 279 -27.98 -2.23 9.56
CA TYR A 279 -29.03 -1.94 10.52
C TYR A 279 -29.42 -0.47 10.49
N PRO A 280 -30.69 -0.13 10.71
CA PRO A 280 -31.17 1.26 10.77
C PRO A 280 -30.81 1.91 12.12
N ILE A 281 -29.54 1.89 12.50
CA ILE A 281 -29.05 2.38 13.79
C ILE A 281 -28.19 3.63 13.66
N ARG A 282 -28.24 4.50 14.67
CA ARG A 282 -27.27 5.59 14.83
C ARG A 282 -26.17 5.14 15.79
N ILE A 283 -24.95 5.02 15.27
CA ILE A 283 -23.75 4.74 16.06
C ILE A 283 -22.59 5.61 15.56
N ARG A 284 -21.81 6.19 16.47
CA ARG A 284 -20.63 7.00 16.17
C ARG A 284 -19.34 6.23 16.46
N ALA A 285 -18.27 6.57 15.75
CA ALA A 285 -16.95 5.98 15.99
C ALA A 285 -16.48 6.15 17.44
N ALA A 286 -16.78 7.30 18.07
CA ALA A 286 -16.46 7.54 19.47
C ALA A 286 -17.11 6.52 20.41
N GLU A 287 -18.35 6.10 20.12
CA GLU A 287 -19.07 5.11 20.95
C GLU A 287 -18.45 3.73 20.83
N VAL A 288 -18.03 3.34 19.63
CA VAL A 288 -17.28 2.10 19.38
C VAL A 288 -15.92 2.13 20.08
N MET A 289 -15.22 3.28 20.06
CA MET A 289 -13.92 3.42 20.72
C MET A 289 -14.02 3.38 22.25
N CYS A 290 -15.10 3.89 22.83
CA CYS A 290 -15.33 3.84 24.28
C CYS A 290 -15.80 2.46 24.78
N GLN A 291 -16.15 1.54 23.87
CA GLN A 291 -16.56 0.17 24.17
C GLN A 291 -15.73 -0.80 23.32
N PRO A 292 -14.42 -0.95 23.62
CA PRO A 292 -13.54 -1.76 22.78
C PRO A 292 -13.73 -3.27 23.00
N ASP A 293 -14.40 -3.71 24.06
CA ASP A 293 -14.76 -5.12 24.28
C ASP A 293 -15.83 -5.57 23.26
N LEU A 294 -15.59 -6.67 22.54
CA LEU A 294 -16.45 -7.08 21.43
C LEU A 294 -17.85 -7.53 21.89
N ALA A 295 -17.97 -8.17 23.06
CA ALA A 295 -19.27 -8.57 23.63
C ALA A 295 -20.06 -7.33 24.08
N ALA A 296 -19.43 -6.39 24.78
CA ALA A 296 -20.07 -5.13 25.19
C ALA A 296 -20.49 -4.28 23.98
N LEU A 297 -19.68 -4.27 22.93
CA LEU A 297 -20.00 -3.60 21.67
C LEU A 297 -21.19 -4.25 20.95
N ALA A 298 -21.25 -5.58 20.94
CA ALA A 298 -22.40 -6.32 20.41
C ALA A 298 -23.69 -6.00 21.18
N ALA A 299 -23.62 -5.93 22.51
CA ALA A 299 -24.74 -5.53 23.36
C ALA A 299 -25.20 -4.10 23.06
N LEU A 300 -24.28 -3.14 22.95
CA LEU A 300 -24.58 -1.75 22.58
C LEU A 300 -25.31 -1.66 21.23
N VAL A 301 -24.84 -2.42 20.23
CA VAL A 301 -25.48 -2.47 18.92
C VAL A 301 -26.87 -3.10 19.02
N ALA A 302 -27.04 -4.17 19.80
CA ALA A 302 -28.34 -4.80 20.02
C ALA A 302 -29.33 -3.83 20.69
N THR A 303 -28.90 -3.07 21.70
CA THR A 303 -29.73 -2.01 22.32
C THR A 303 -30.15 -0.96 21.28
N ARG A 304 -29.22 -0.49 20.45
CA ARG A 304 -29.53 0.49 19.39
C ARG A 304 -30.46 -0.04 18.31
N ARG A 305 -30.47 -1.35 18.07
CA ARG A 305 -31.42 -2.00 17.16
C ARG A 305 -32.83 -2.10 17.75
N ALA A 306 -32.94 -2.16 19.08
CA ALA A 306 -34.21 -2.23 19.79
C ALA A 306 -34.83 -0.85 20.07
N GLU A 307 -34.04 0.23 19.97
CA GLU A 307 -34.55 1.60 20.05
C GLU A 307 -35.48 1.90 18.85
N PRO A 308 -36.67 2.48 19.06
CA PRO A 308 -37.55 2.88 17.98
C PRO A 308 -36.86 3.94 17.12
N ALA A 309 -37.04 3.85 15.80
CA ALA A 309 -36.51 4.84 14.87
C ALA A 309 -37.05 6.23 15.28
N PRO A 310 -36.17 7.24 15.41
CA PRO A 310 -36.63 8.58 15.76
C PRO A 310 -37.56 9.11 14.67
N SER A 311 -38.65 9.73 15.11
CA SER A 311 -39.62 10.46 14.29
C SER A 311 -38.97 11.51 13.40
#